data_AF-A0AAN0JGJ8-F1
#
_entry.id   AF-A0AAN0JGJ8-F1
#
_cell.length_a   1.000
_cell.length_b   1.000
_cell.length_c   1.000
_cell.angle_alpha   90.00
_cell.angle_beta   90.00
_cell.angle_gamma   90.00
#
_symmetry.space_group_name_H-M   'P 1'
#
loop_
_entity.id
_entity.type
_entity.pdbx_description
1 polymer ?
#
loop_
_entity_poly.entity_id
_entity_poly.type
_entity_poly.pdbx_seq_one_letter_code
_entity_poly.pdbx_strand_id
1 'polypeptide(L)'
;MGLLSVLLLLLGLIYTAHCQSRGTIRLVRSGSFSSTFTAGIVQIYYFTSSYSTNRWGNICYDSSFGSTEASVICNQLGYNGASSYGRTGSTSSYGTDSSAAIIGVSCSSSSYLTLQQCTITTSISSSCSYYYSTYDVYVACYTTRIWNNPYSGQIRLQGGTYSSYGRLEVYCNGQWGTVCDDSFGPTDARVACRQLGYSDYYSYSGNLAGSSSQPIWLDSVSCSSSYTCLATCESCPSSQYHNCRHSEDVALGCEFDTSQAAPRNTLSTCRYASTEGPTSTGSSNGGTSNEAGIIAGIVVSVLICLIVIFAVPISISCCLGFAGANSNSRRNGRATVVTTGATSATVTTTNLAAPPPPTYNQQPPPPAAGYDVEKAPYPPQLGYPAQPGYPPQV
;
A
#
# COMPACT_ATOMS: atom_id res chain seq x y z
N MET A 1 10.30 32.56 24.13
CA MET A 1 10.37 31.38 23.23
C MET A 1 9.25 30.36 23.50
N GLY A 2 8.02 30.78 23.83
CA GLY A 2 7.06 29.89 24.52
C GLY A 2 5.71 29.61 23.85
N LEU A 3 5.35 30.31 22.76
CA LEU A 3 4.09 30.04 22.06
C LEU A 3 4.29 29.72 20.58
N LEU A 4 5.22 30.39 19.88
CA LEU A 4 5.49 30.12 18.47
C LEU A 4 6.11 28.72 18.26
N SER A 5 7.00 28.28 19.16
CA SER A 5 7.58 26.93 19.12
C SER A 5 6.56 25.84 19.48
N VAL A 6 5.63 26.12 20.39
CA VAL A 6 4.54 25.19 20.75
C VAL A 6 3.50 25.13 19.64
N LEU A 7 3.21 26.26 18.98
CA LEU A 7 2.34 26.32 17.81
C LEU A 7 2.99 25.66 16.59
N LEU A 8 4.30 25.77 16.39
CA LEU A 8 5.04 25.04 15.34
C LEU A 8 5.17 23.55 15.65
N LEU A 9 5.26 23.15 16.92
CA LEU A 9 5.18 21.74 17.34
C LEU A 9 3.76 21.18 17.18
N LEU A 10 2.72 21.93 17.53
CA LEU A 10 1.32 21.54 17.33
C LEU A 10 0.96 21.53 15.85
N LEU A 11 1.34 22.55 15.08
CA LEU A 11 1.19 22.58 13.62
C LEU A 11 2.04 21.50 12.96
N GLY A 12 3.23 21.16 13.49
CA GLY A 12 4.05 20.04 13.03
C GLY A 12 3.44 18.68 13.35
N LEU A 13 2.80 18.52 14.52
CA LEU A 13 2.01 17.35 14.90
C LEU A 13 0.71 17.23 14.07
N ILE A 14 0.17 18.35 13.60
CA ILE A 14 -0.98 18.41 12.69
C ILE A 14 -0.52 18.23 11.22
N TYR A 15 0.70 18.64 10.84
CA TYR A 15 1.27 18.53 9.49
C TYR A 15 1.85 17.15 9.17
N THR A 16 2.18 16.34 10.18
CA THR A 16 2.47 14.91 9.98
C THR A 16 1.25 14.04 10.27
N ALA A 17 0.05 14.56 9.99
CA ALA A 17 -1.14 13.72 9.83
C ALA A 17 -1.01 12.93 8.52
N HIS A 18 -0.10 11.94 8.49
CA HIS A 18 -0.15 10.90 7.48
C HIS A 18 -1.42 10.10 7.75
N CYS A 19 -2.46 10.47 7.00
CA CYS A 19 -3.82 10.05 7.24
C CYS A 19 -3.88 8.52 7.09
N GLN A 20 -4.27 7.85 8.16
CA GLN A 20 -4.49 6.41 8.16
C GLN A 20 -5.62 6.13 7.17
N SER A 21 -5.36 5.30 6.17
CA SER A 21 -6.33 4.96 5.14
C SER A 21 -6.84 3.53 5.35
N ARG A 22 -7.99 3.20 4.77
CA ARG A 22 -8.54 1.85 4.93
C ARG A 22 -7.53 0.84 4.40
N GLY A 23 -7.27 -0.21 5.19
CA GLY A 23 -6.33 -1.26 4.84
C GLY A 23 -4.89 -1.04 5.32
N THR A 24 -4.57 0.12 5.88
CA THR A 24 -3.28 0.34 6.52
C THR A 24 -3.10 -0.67 7.67
N ILE A 25 -1.93 -1.31 7.74
CA ILE A 25 -1.56 -2.18 8.85
C ILE A 25 -0.39 -1.61 9.66
N ARG A 26 -0.27 -2.04 10.91
CA ARG A 26 0.85 -1.72 11.78
C ARG A 26 1.11 -2.82 12.80
N LEU A 27 2.32 -2.83 13.36
CA LEU A 27 2.69 -3.68 14.48
C LEU A 27 2.70 -2.88 15.78
N VAL A 28 2.12 -3.44 16.83
CA VAL A 28 2.01 -2.84 18.16
C VAL A 28 2.70 -3.74 19.18
N ARG A 29 3.39 -3.11 20.14
CA ARG A 29 4.00 -3.77 21.30
C ARG A 29 3.68 -2.96 22.54
N SER A 30 3.10 -3.59 23.56
CA SER A 30 2.70 -2.95 24.82
C SER A 30 1.88 -1.66 24.60
N GLY A 31 0.90 -1.74 23.70
CA GLY A 31 0.05 -0.61 23.33
C GLY A 31 0.71 0.49 22.47
N SER A 32 2.00 0.39 22.17
CA SER A 32 2.75 1.37 21.38
C SER A 32 3.03 0.88 19.97
N PHE A 33 2.90 1.77 18.99
CA PHE A 33 3.28 1.52 17.60
C PHE A 33 4.68 2.04 17.30
N SER A 34 5.43 1.34 16.44
CA SER A 34 6.62 1.86 15.77
C SER A 34 6.70 1.31 14.35
N SER A 35 7.10 2.17 13.39
CA SER A 35 7.37 1.77 12.01
C SER A 35 8.60 0.87 11.88
N THR A 36 9.44 0.77 12.92
CA THR A 36 10.64 -0.09 12.95
C THR A 36 10.38 -1.49 13.49
N PHE A 37 9.19 -1.75 14.03
CA PHE A 37 8.88 -3.08 14.55
C PHE A 37 8.82 -4.10 13.41
N THR A 38 9.52 -5.21 13.60
CA THR A 38 9.48 -6.39 12.73
C THR A 38 8.59 -7.50 13.30
N ALA A 39 8.15 -7.35 14.55
CA ALA A 39 7.28 -8.29 15.23
C ALA A 39 6.37 -7.57 16.22
N GLY A 40 5.13 -8.04 16.36
CA GLY A 40 4.14 -7.45 17.25
C GLY A 40 2.72 -7.90 16.95
N ILE A 41 1.78 -7.36 17.73
CA ILE A 41 0.36 -7.53 17.52
C ILE A 41 -0.05 -6.76 16.27
N VAL A 42 -0.80 -7.40 15.38
CA VAL A 42 -1.18 -6.82 14.10
C VAL A 42 -2.46 -6.02 14.26
N GLN A 43 -2.37 -4.74 13.91
CA GLN A 43 -3.52 -3.85 13.80
C GLN A 43 -3.75 -3.45 12.36
N ILE A 44 -5.02 -3.35 11.99
CA ILE A 44 -5.48 -2.84 10.70
C ILE A 44 -6.44 -1.68 10.92
N TYR A 45 -6.32 -0.65 10.08
CA TYR A 45 -7.28 0.43 10.01
C TYR A 45 -8.38 0.05 9.03
N TYR A 46 -9.56 -0.31 9.55
CA TYR A 46 -10.63 -0.85 8.72
C TYR A 46 -12.01 -0.36 9.16
N PHE A 47 -12.98 -0.43 8.25
CA PHE A 47 -14.36 -0.03 8.53
C PHE A 47 -15.04 -1.05 9.43
N THR A 48 -15.73 -0.56 10.46
CA THR A 48 -16.53 -1.41 11.34
C THR A 48 -17.98 -0.94 11.35
N SER A 49 -18.92 -1.85 11.12
CA SER A 49 -20.35 -1.53 11.15
C SER A 49 -20.83 -1.13 12.53
N SER A 50 -20.23 -1.67 13.60
CA SER A 50 -20.58 -1.36 14.99
C SER A 50 -20.38 0.11 15.36
N TYR A 51 -19.46 0.81 14.69
CA TYR A 51 -19.12 2.21 14.96
C TYR A 51 -19.33 3.13 13.73
N SER A 52 -19.79 2.58 12.61
CA SER A 52 -19.98 3.27 11.33
C SER A 52 -18.78 4.12 10.89
N THR A 53 -17.56 3.71 11.25
CA THR A 53 -16.33 4.45 10.98
C THR A 53 -15.14 3.51 10.81
N ASN A 54 -14.10 4.01 10.14
CA ASN A 54 -12.80 3.36 10.11
C ASN A 54 -12.11 3.55 11.47
N ARG A 55 -11.51 2.49 12.00
CA ARG A 55 -10.73 2.53 13.23
C ARG A 55 -9.64 1.49 13.21
N TRP A 56 -8.66 1.65 14.08
CA TRP A 56 -7.74 0.57 14.41
C TRP A 56 -8.49 -0.54 15.15
N GLY A 57 -8.24 -1.76 14.72
CA GLY A 57 -8.56 -2.98 15.44
C GLY A 57 -7.63 -4.11 15.03
N ASN A 58 -7.74 -5.22 15.74
CA ASN A 58 -6.87 -6.36 15.57
C ASN A 58 -7.44 -7.33 14.54
N ILE A 59 -6.63 -8.31 14.18
CA ILE A 59 -7.05 -9.45 13.36
C ILE A 59 -7.31 -10.64 14.28
N CYS A 60 -8.45 -11.30 14.08
CA CYS A 60 -8.83 -12.50 14.81
C CYS A 60 -7.98 -13.69 14.38
N TYR A 61 -7.42 -14.39 15.36
CA TYR A 61 -6.79 -15.69 15.18
C TYR A 61 -7.87 -16.79 15.23
N ASP A 62 -8.30 -17.25 14.07
CA ASP A 62 -9.23 -18.38 13.92
C ASP A 62 -8.59 -19.55 13.14
N SER A 63 -9.39 -20.55 12.76
CA SER A 63 -8.92 -21.72 12.01
C SER A 63 -8.44 -21.41 10.58
N SER A 64 -8.75 -20.23 10.05
CA SER A 64 -8.33 -19.78 8.73
C SER A 64 -7.01 -19.02 8.75
N PHE A 65 -6.54 -18.57 9.93
CA PHE A 65 -5.29 -17.86 10.07
C PHE A 65 -4.10 -18.82 10.16
N GLY A 66 -3.18 -18.74 9.19
CA GLY A 66 -1.98 -19.55 9.14
C GLY A 66 -0.74 -18.78 8.64
N SER A 67 0.24 -19.53 8.15
CA SER A 67 1.49 -18.98 7.62
C SER A 67 1.28 -18.12 6.37
N THR A 68 0.22 -18.38 5.62
CA THR A 68 -0.11 -17.67 4.39
C THR A 68 -0.49 -16.22 4.72
N GLU A 69 -1.46 -16.02 5.61
CA GLU A 69 -1.94 -14.73 6.08
C GLU A 69 -0.83 -13.94 6.76
N ALA A 70 -0.06 -14.61 7.64
CA ALA A 70 1.09 -14.01 8.31
C ALA A 70 2.13 -13.50 7.29
N SER A 71 2.38 -14.27 6.22
CA SER A 71 3.30 -13.84 5.17
C SER A 71 2.78 -12.65 4.39
N VAL A 72 1.47 -12.58 4.10
CA VAL A 72 0.86 -11.43 3.42
C VAL A 72 0.93 -10.16 4.29
N ILE A 73 0.71 -10.28 5.60
CA ILE A 73 0.90 -9.17 6.56
C ILE A 73 2.35 -8.67 6.48
N CYS A 74 3.32 -9.58 6.51
CA CYS A 74 4.73 -9.22 6.41
C CYS A 74 5.11 -8.62 5.04
N ASN A 75 4.54 -9.13 3.94
CA ASN A 75 4.71 -8.56 2.61
C ASN A 75 4.20 -7.12 2.56
N GLN A 76 3.05 -6.85 3.17
CA GLN A 76 2.47 -5.51 3.23
C GLN A 76 3.32 -4.55 4.07
N LEU A 77 4.00 -5.04 5.11
CA LEU A 77 5.02 -4.29 5.86
C LEU A 77 6.35 -4.16 5.09
N GLY A 78 6.48 -4.84 3.95
CA GLY A 78 7.63 -4.80 3.04
C GLY A 78 8.71 -5.84 3.31
N TYR A 79 8.42 -6.89 4.08
CA TYR A 79 9.29 -8.04 4.37
C TYR A 79 8.88 -9.27 3.57
N ASN A 80 9.83 -10.14 3.23
CA ASN A 80 9.58 -11.33 2.39
C ASN A 80 8.94 -12.52 3.12
N GLY A 81 7.97 -12.24 3.98
CA GLY A 81 7.18 -13.25 4.69
C GLY A 81 7.40 -13.28 6.20
N ALA A 82 6.69 -14.21 6.85
CA ALA A 82 6.70 -14.39 8.29
C ALA A 82 7.69 -15.48 8.73
N SER A 83 8.42 -15.20 9.80
CA SER A 83 9.28 -16.15 10.50
C SER A 83 8.50 -16.89 11.61
N SER A 84 7.54 -16.23 12.23
CA SER A 84 6.60 -16.84 13.18
C SER A 84 5.30 -16.06 13.25
N TYR A 85 4.25 -16.69 13.76
CA TYR A 85 2.93 -16.11 13.94
C TYR A 85 2.17 -16.88 15.01
N GLY A 86 1.09 -16.31 15.52
CA GLY A 86 0.23 -16.98 16.48
C GLY A 86 -0.78 -16.03 17.09
N ARG A 87 -1.41 -16.50 18.16
CA ARG A 87 -2.27 -15.67 19.00
C ARG A 87 -1.51 -15.12 20.21
N THR A 88 -1.84 -13.91 20.61
CA THR A 88 -1.31 -13.23 21.81
C THR A 88 -1.49 -14.04 23.09
N GLY A 89 -2.55 -14.84 23.23
CA GLY A 89 -2.75 -15.71 24.41
C GLY A 89 -1.69 -16.80 24.58
N SER A 90 -0.88 -17.04 23.56
CA SER A 90 0.22 -18.02 23.59
C SER A 90 1.60 -17.35 23.80
N THR A 91 1.67 -16.04 24.02
CA THR A 91 2.94 -15.31 24.22
C THR A 91 2.77 -14.04 25.06
N SER A 92 3.75 -13.71 25.90
CA SER A 92 3.81 -12.42 26.60
C SER A 92 4.72 -11.40 25.91
N SER A 93 5.42 -11.77 24.84
CA SER A 93 6.52 -11.00 24.23
C SER A 93 6.12 -9.63 23.66
N TYR A 94 4.84 -9.44 23.36
CA TYR A 94 4.32 -8.23 22.71
C TYR A 94 3.39 -7.42 23.62
N GLY A 95 3.23 -7.84 24.88
CA GLY A 95 2.36 -7.21 25.86
C GLY A 95 0.87 -7.43 25.55
N THR A 96 0.02 -6.67 26.23
CA THR A 96 -1.43 -6.64 25.97
C THR A 96 -1.77 -5.44 25.11
N ASP A 97 -2.81 -5.58 24.30
CA ASP A 97 -3.49 -4.44 23.69
C ASP A 97 -4.96 -4.42 24.13
N SER A 98 -5.60 -3.26 23.94
CA SER A 98 -6.99 -3.00 24.33
C SER A 98 -7.92 -2.82 23.11
N SER A 99 -7.43 -3.12 21.92
CA SER A 99 -8.19 -3.04 20.68
C SER A 99 -8.99 -4.32 20.50
N ALA A 100 -10.17 -4.20 19.91
CA ALA A 100 -10.94 -5.39 19.57
C ALA A 100 -10.37 -6.01 18.29
N ALA A 101 -10.43 -7.33 18.15
CA ALA A 101 -10.43 -7.92 16.83
C ALA A 101 -11.63 -7.36 16.04
N ILE A 102 -11.39 -6.86 14.83
CA ILE A 102 -12.43 -6.27 13.97
C ILE A 102 -12.59 -6.98 12.62
N ILE A 103 -11.62 -7.82 12.26
CA ILE A 103 -11.69 -8.66 11.06
C ILE A 103 -11.14 -10.07 11.29
N GLY A 104 -11.61 -11.02 10.50
CA GLY A 104 -10.90 -12.25 10.14
C GLY A 104 -10.29 -12.13 8.75
N VAL A 105 -9.22 -12.89 8.49
CA VAL A 105 -8.52 -12.89 7.19
C VAL A 105 -8.23 -14.31 6.73
N SER A 106 -8.45 -14.57 5.45
CA SER A 106 -8.06 -15.83 4.80
C SER A 106 -7.53 -15.56 3.40
N CYS A 107 -6.29 -15.95 3.17
CA CYS A 107 -5.52 -15.70 1.96
C CYS A 107 -5.33 -17.02 1.20
N SER A 108 -5.56 -17.00 -0.11
CA SER A 108 -5.32 -18.18 -0.96
C SER A 108 -3.86 -18.32 -1.41
N SER A 109 -3.05 -17.27 -1.22
CA SER A 109 -1.64 -17.26 -1.62
C SER A 109 -0.80 -16.38 -0.70
N SER A 110 0.41 -16.86 -0.36
CA SER A 110 1.41 -16.09 0.38
C SER A 110 2.16 -15.08 -0.50
N SER A 111 1.90 -15.11 -1.81
CA SER A 111 2.49 -14.17 -2.78
C SER A 111 1.76 -12.82 -2.86
N TYR A 112 0.62 -12.69 -2.18
CA TYR A 112 -0.11 -11.43 -2.11
C TYR A 112 0.70 -10.37 -1.36
N LEU A 113 0.63 -9.14 -1.87
CA LEU A 113 1.34 -7.98 -1.35
C LEU A 113 0.57 -7.32 -0.20
N THR A 114 -0.76 -7.37 -0.21
CA THR A 114 -1.60 -6.77 0.85
C THR A 114 -2.76 -7.66 1.26
N LEU A 115 -3.28 -7.42 2.47
CA LEU A 115 -4.48 -8.10 2.97
C LEU A 115 -5.73 -7.85 2.11
N GLN A 116 -5.77 -6.81 1.27
CA GLN A 116 -6.92 -6.56 0.39
C GLN A 116 -7.12 -7.68 -0.64
N GLN A 117 -6.05 -8.40 -0.97
CA GLN A 117 -6.07 -9.50 -1.93
C GLN A 117 -6.59 -10.79 -1.29
N CYS A 118 -6.74 -10.80 0.04
CA CYS A 118 -7.31 -11.89 0.81
C CYS A 118 -8.81 -11.68 1.01
N THR A 119 -9.50 -12.74 1.43
CA THR A 119 -10.87 -12.64 1.92
C THR A 119 -10.85 -12.01 3.32
N ILE A 120 -11.50 -10.85 3.47
CA ILE A 120 -11.67 -10.16 4.75
C ILE A 120 -13.11 -10.37 5.22
N THR A 121 -13.29 -10.78 6.48
CA THR A 121 -14.61 -10.94 7.11
C THR A 121 -14.73 -10.03 8.31
N THR A 122 -15.87 -9.34 8.46
CA THR A 122 -16.17 -8.53 9.65
C THR A 122 -17.08 -9.27 10.64
N SER A 123 -17.53 -10.47 10.28
CA SER A 123 -18.31 -11.38 11.15
C SER A 123 -17.35 -12.29 11.90
N ILE A 124 -16.89 -11.83 13.06
CA ILE A 124 -15.80 -12.48 13.79
C ILE A 124 -16.37 -13.52 14.76
N SER A 125 -15.64 -14.63 14.93
CA SER A 125 -15.94 -15.65 15.92
C SER A 125 -16.10 -15.06 17.32
N SER A 126 -17.04 -15.61 18.10
CA SER A 126 -17.24 -15.24 19.51
C SER A 126 -15.98 -15.48 20.37
N SER A 127 -15.09 -16.37 19.93
CA SER A 127 -13.78 -16.60 20.56
C SER A 127 -12.84 -15.39 20.45
N CYS A 128 -13.02 -14.54 19.44
CA CYS A 128 -12.28 -13.28 19.23
C CYS A 128 -13.04 -12.06 19.77
N SER A 129 -13.95 -12.29 20.74
CA SER A 129 -14.73 -11.24 21.41
C SER A 129 -13.84 -10.18 22.06
N TYR A 130 -14.38 -8.97 22.19
CA TYR A 130 -13.80 -7.81 22.87
C TYR A 130 -13.20 -8.11 24.26
N TYR A 131 -13.72 -9.13 24.96
CA TYR A 131 -13.26 -9.52 26.30
C TYR A 131 -12.01 -10.42 26.29
N TYR A 132 -11.64 -10.97 25.14
CA TYR A 132 -10.54 -11.94 25.01
C TYR A 132 -9.52 -11.48 23.97
N SER A 133 -8.69 -10.50 24.34
CA SER A 133 -7.52 -10.08 23.57
C SER A 133 -6.46 -11.17 23.40
N THR A 134 -6.69 -12.38 23.92
CA THR A 134 -5.83 -13.57 23.78
C THR A 134 -5.92 -14.23 22.39
N TYR A 135 -6.91 -13.86 21.58
CA TYR A 135 -7.09 -14.35 20.22
C TYR A 135 -6.68 -13.32 19.15
N ASP A 136 -6.00 -12.26 19.54
CA ASP A 136 -5.43 -11.31 18.60
C ASP A 136 -4.20 -11.92 17.92
N VAL A 137 -4.06 -11.66 16.62
CA VAL A 137 -2.93 -12.12 15.84
C VAL A 137 -1.68 -11.31 16.21
N TYR A 138 -0.58 -12.03 16.45
CA TYR A 138 0.76 -11.48 16.31
C TYR A 138 1.48 -12.11 15.11
N VAL A 139 2.44 -11.37 14.57
CA VAL A 139 3.41 -11.88 13.59
C VAL A 139 4.82 -11.46 13.99
N ALA A 140 5.81 -12.23 13.55
CA ALA A 140 7.19 -11.80 13.40
C ALA A 140 7.61 -12.02 11.95
N CYS A 141 8.11 -10.97 11.31
CA CYS A 141 8.57 -11.01 9.94
C CYS A 141 10.04 -11.40 9.86
N TYR A 142 10.47 -11.91 8.70
CA TYR A 142 11.89 -11.93 8.37
C TYR A 142 12.42 -10.50 8.27
N THR A 143 13.72 -10.31 8.46
CA THR A 143 14.36 -8.99 8.30
C THR A 143 14.68 -8.66 6.83
N THR A 144 14.65 -9.66 5.96
CA THR A 144 14.84 -9.52 4.52
C THR A 144 13.64 -8.81 3.88
N ARG A 145 13.90 -7.77 3.07
CA ARG A 145 12.85 -7.01 2.39
C ARG A 145 12.38 -7.71 1.12
N ILE A 146 11.13 -7.51 0.74
CA ILE A 146 10.58 -8.03 -0.53
C ILE A 146 11.33 -7.49 -1.77
N TRP A 147 12.04 -6.39 -1.62
CA TRP A 147 12.78 -5.70 -2.67
C TRP A 147 14.31 -5.81 -2.51
N ASN A 148 14.81 -6.81 -1.80
CA ASN A 148 16.26 -7.08 -1.73
C ASN A 148 16.85 -7.60 -3.06
N ASN A 149 16.01 -8.15 -3.95
CA ASN A 149 16.39 -8.52 -5.30
C ASN A 149 15.39 -7.91 -6.31
N PRO A 150 15.48 -6.60 -6.55
CA PRO A 150 14.50 -5.89 -7.36
C PRO A 150 14.73 -6.08 -8.86
N TYR A 151 13.65 -5.99 -9.64
CA TYR A 151 13.70 -5.92 -11.10
C TYR A 151 13.53 -4.47 -11.59
N SER A 152 13.93 -4.20 -12.83
CA SER A 152 13.78 -2.88 -13.45
C SER A 152 12.30 -2.48 -13.53
N GLY A 153 11.96 -1.28 -13.04
CA GLY A 153 10.58 -0.80 -12.96
C GLY A 153 9.79 -1.30 -11.74
N GLN A 154 10.44 -2.02 -10.81
CA GLN A 154 9.82 -2.33 -9.52
C GLN A 154 9.68 -1.05 -8.69
N ILE A 155 8.54 -0.90 -8.01
CA ILE A 155 8.27 0.27 -7.16
C ILE A 155 8.20 -0.08 -5.67
N ARG A 156 8.40 0.92 -4.81
CA ARG A 156 8.19 0.84 -3.35
C ARG A 156 7.82 2.20 -2.78
N LEU A 157 7.29 2.20 -1.55
CA LEU A 157 7.09 3.42 -0.74
C LEU A 157 8.16 3.52 0.33
N GLN A 158 8.75 4.71 0.53
CA GLN A 158 9.77 4.97 1.55
C GLN A 158 9.49 6.24 2.37
N GLY A 159 10.01 6.30 3.59
CA GLY A 159 9.97 7.50 4.43
C GLY A 159 8.60 7.85 5.05
N GLY A 160 7.53 7.11 4.74
CA GLY A 160 6.25 7.30 5.38
C GLY A 160 6.10 6.53 6.70
N THR A 161 5.16 6.97 7.54
CA THR A 161 4.87 6.33 8.84
C THR A 161 4.25 4.94 8.70
N TYR A 162 3.43 4.73 7.67
CA TYR A 162 2.67 3.51 7.48
C TYR A 162 2.97 2.85 6.15
N SER A 163 2.70 1.55 6.04
CA SER A 163 2.94 0.76 4.82
C SER A 163 2.20 1.25 3.56
N SER A 164 1.15 2.05 3.75
CA SER A 164 0.30 2.57 2.68
C SER A 164 0.64 4.01 2.30
N TYR A 165 1.71 4.60 2.85
CA TYR A 165 2.12 5.97 2.53
C TYR A 165 3.63 6.09 2.46
N GLY A 166 4.14 6.88 1.51
CA GLY A 166 5.55 7.25 1.46
C GLY A 166 5.93 7.88 0.13
N ARG A 167 7.19 8.29 0.00
CA ARG A 167 7.78 8.67 -1.29
C ARG A 167 7.74 7.47 -2.22
N LEU A 168 7.25 7.68 -3.44
CA LEU A 168 7.25 6.69 -4.49
C LEU A 168 8.65 6.58 -5.07
N GLU A 169 9.23 5.39 -4.97
CA GLU A 169 10.53 5.07 -5.55
C GLU A 169 10.40 3.95 -6.57
N VAL A 170 11.25 4.01 -7.60
CA VAL A 170 11.34 3.02 -8.67
C VAL A 170 12.78 2.56 -8.83
N TYR A 171 12.97 1.28 -9.14
CA TYR A 171 14.28 0.70 -9.38
C TYR A 171 14.63 0.73 -10.87
N CYS A 172 15.61 1.53 -11.24
CA CYS A 172 16.13 1.63 -12.61
C CYS A 172 17.65 1.57 -12.59
N ASN A 173 18.25 0.93 -13.61
CA ASN A 173 19.71 0.88 -13.80
C ASN A 173 20.52 0.47 -12.56
N GLY A 174 20.02 -0.48 -11.78
CA GLY A 174 20.73 -0.99 -10.61
C GLY A 174 20.56 -0.15 -9.34
N GLN A 175 19.74 0.90 -9.35
CA GLN A 175 19.59 1.82 -8.22
C GLN A 175 18.13 2.27 -8.01
N TRP A 176 17.75 2.43 -6.75
CA TRP A 176 16.49 3.06 -6.36
C TRP A 176 16.57 4.57 -6.57
N GLY A 177 15.57 5.13 -7.26
CA GLY A 177 15.39 6.55 -7.47
C GLY A 177 13.94 6.99 -7.27
N THR A 178 13.68 8.28 -7.38
CA THR A 178 12.39 8.91 -7.13
C THR A 178 11.62 9.15 -8.44
N VAL A 179 10.37 9.56 -8.32
CA VAL A 179 9.45 9.89 -9.42
C VAL A 179 9.05 11.35 -9.26
N CYS A 180 9.18 12.15 -10.32
CA CYS A 180 8.72 13.54 -10.31
C CYS A 180 7.19 13.64 -10.41
N ASP A 181 6.63 14.73 -9.87
CA ASP A 181 5.21 15.05 -9.95
C ASP A 181 4.78 15.72 -11.27
N ASP A 182 5.73 16.04 -12.15
CA ASP A 182 5.45 16.54 -13.51
C ASP A 182 4.54 15.55 -14.27
N SER A 183 3.35 16.03 -14.66
CA SER A 183 2.28 15.21 -15.27
C SER A 183 1.72 14.06 -14.42
N PHE A 184 2.26 13.79 -13.22
CA PHE A 184 1.80 12.69 -12.37
C PHE A 184 0.40 12.97 -11.84
N GLY A 185 -0.55 12.16 -12.27
CA GLY A 185 -1.97 12.36 -12.01
C GLY A 185 -2.66 11.24 -11.25
N PRO A 186 -3.99 11.39 -11.08
CA PRO A 186 -4.89 10.37 -10.53
C PRO A 186 -4.70 8.96 -11.09
N THR A 187 -4.53 8.84 -12.41
CA THR A 187 -4.42 7.52 -13.07
C THR A 187 -3.09 6.86 -12.71
N ASP A 188 -1.99 7.62 -12.68
CA ASP A 188 -0.65 7.14 -12.33
C ASP A 188 -0.60 6.67 -10.87
N ALA A 189 -1.18 7.47 -9.98
CA ALA A 189 -1.33 7.14 -8.57
C ALA A 189 -2.09 5.81 -8.38
N ARG A 190 -3.20 5.63 -9.10
CA ARG A 190 -3.98 4.39 -9.07
C ARG A 190 -3.18 3.21 -9.61
N VAL A 191 -2.49 3.34 -10.73
CA VAL A 191 -1.64 2.28 -11.29
C VAL A 191 -0.54 1.89 -10.31
N ALA A 192 0.16 2.86 -9.71
CA ALA A 192 1.19 2.61 -8.71
C ALA A 192 0.63 1.90 -7.46
N CYS A 193 -0.49 2.36 -6.90
CA CYS A 193 -1.13 1.71 -5.75
C CYS A 193 -1.59 0.28 -6.07
N ARG A 194 -2.13 0.05 -7.28
CA ARG A 194 -2.48 -1.29 -7.76
C ARG A 194 -1.25 -2.17 -7.90
N GLN A 195 -0.15 -1.69 -8.46
CA GLN A 195 1.11 -2.43 -8.54
C GLN A 195 1.63 -2.82 -7.14
N LEU A 196 1.38 -1.98 -6.12
CA LEU A 196 1.69 -2.26 -4.70
C LEU A 196 0.67 -3.16 -3.99
N GLY A 197 -0.41 -3.58 -4.67
CA GLY A 197 -1.43 -4.47 -4.12
C GLY A 197 -2.59 -3.78 -3.39
N TYR A 198 -2.71 -2.46 -3.46
CA TYR A 198 -3.87 -1.69 -3.00
C TYR A 198 -4.84 -1.44 -4.16
N SER A 199 -6.13 -1.21 -3.90
CA SER A 199 -7.09 -1.02 -4.99
C SER A 199 -7.12 0.40 -5.56
N ASP A 200 -6.81 1.41 -4.74
CA ASP A 200 -6.78 2.81 -5.17
C ASP A 200 -5.78 3.65 -4.36
N TYR A 201 -5.61 4.91 -4.77
CA TYR A 201 -4.89 5.94 -4.04
C TYR A 201 -5.86 6.87 -3.28
N TYR A 202 -5.40 7.44 -2.18
CA TYR A 202 -6.10 8.54 -1.49
C TYR A 202 -5.34 9.87 -1.55
N SER A 203 -4.03 9.83 -1.87
CA SER A 203 -3.19 11.01 -2.07
C SER A 203 -2.02 10.69 -2.99
N TYR A 204 -1.54 11.65 -3.78
CA TYR A 204 -0.33 11.52 -4.60
C TYR A 204 0.56 12.78 -4.56
N SER A 205 0.25 13.71 -3.66
CA SER A 205 1.07 14.88 -3.38
C SER A 205 1.59 14.82 -1.95
N GLY A 206 2.78 15.37 -1.70
CA GLY A 206 3.31 15.48 -0.36
C GLY A 206 4.77 15.90 -0.31
N ASN A 207 5.26 16.15 0.90
CA ASN A 207 6.56 16.80 1.13
C ASN A 207 7.66 15.79 1.52
N LEU A 208 7.63 14.55 0.99
CA LEU A 208 8.61 13.51 1.33
C LEU A 208 9.78 13.47 0.34
N ALA A 209 10.55 14.55 0.28
CA ALA A 209 11.70 14.67 -0.60
C ALA A 209 12.71 13.52 -0.41
N GLY A 210 13.27 13.04 -1.52
CA GLY A 210 14.41 12.14 -1.55
C GLY A 210 15.69 12.79 -1.04
N SER A 211 16.72 11.96 -0.83
CA SER A 211 18.06 12.48 -0.57
C SER A 211 18.57 13.21 -1.81
N SER A 212 19.33 14.30 -1.65
CA SER A 212 19.96 15.01 -2.76
C SER A 212 20.92 14.16 -3.62
N SER A 213 21.32 12.99 -3.12
CA SER A 213 22.17 12.02 -3.82
C SER A 213 21.37 10.91 -4.52
N GLN A 214 20.06 10.87 -4.35
CA GLN A 214 19.19 9.87 -4.94
C GLN A 214 18.82 10.30 -6.37
N PRO A 215 18.85 9.43 -7.38
CA PRO A 215 18.45 9.82 -8.72
C PRO A 215 16.93 10.04 -8.79
N ILE A 216 16.49 10.99 -9.61
CA ILE A 216 15.10 11.05 -10.10
C ILE A 216 15.08 10.26 -11.42
N TRP A 217 14.27 9.20 -11.48
CA TRP A 217 14.26 8.27 -12.61
C TRP A 217 13.14 8.50 -13.61
N LEU A 218 11.96 8.89 -13.15
CA LEU A 218 10.79 9.12 -13.99
C LEU A 218 10.33 10.55 -13.82
N ASP A 219 9.99 11.20 -14.93
CA ASP A 219 9.73 12.64 -14.98
C ASP A 219 8.30 12.96 -15.43
N SER A 220 7.82 12.32 -16.48
CA SER A 220 6.54 12.63 -17.13
C SER A 220 5.65 11.40 -17.22
N VAL A 221 5.34 10.82 -16.06
CA VAL A 221 4.57 9.58 -15.99
C VAL A 221 3.14 9.86 -16.45
N SER A 222 2.69 9.14 -17.48
CA SER A 222 1.34 9.27 -18.02
C SER A 222 0.74 7.91 -18.39
N CYS A 223 -0.02 7.34 -17.46
CA CYS A 223 -0.65 6.04 -17.56
C CYS A 223 -2.04 6.06 -18.21
N SER A 224 -2.38 4.97 -18.90
CA SER A 224 -3.76 4.58 -19.17
C SER A 224 -4.36 3.85 -17.97
N SER A 225 -5.68 3.98 -17.77
CA SER A 225 -6.41 3.24 -16.74
C SER A 225 -6.41 1.72 -16.93
N SER A 226 -6.08 1.23 -18.13
CA SER A 226 -5.91 -0.19 -18.43
C SER A 226 -4.55 -0.75 -17.99
N TYR A 227 -3.58 0.11 -17.68
CA TYR A 227 -2.25 -0.34 -17.30
C TYR A 227 -2.20 -0.82 -15.84
N THR A 228 -1.29 -1.76 -15.60
CA THR A 228 -1.11 -2.39 -14.28
C THR A 228 0.24 -2.03 -13.65
N CYS A 229 1.20 -1.60 -14.47
CA CYS A 229 2.59 -1.39 -14.08
C CYS A 229 3.02 0.01 -14.49
N LEU A 230 3.64 0.75 -13.57
CA LEU A 230 4.14 2.10 -13.83
C LEU A 230 5.14 2.13 -14.99
N ALA A 231 5.97 1.08 -15.09
CA ALA A 231 6.96 0.91 -16.15
C ALA A 231 6.37 0.72 -17.56
N THR A 232 5.06 0.49 -17.69
CA THR A 232 4.36 0.49 -18.99
C THR A 232 3.99 1.92 -19.42
N CYS A 233 3.79 2.82 -18.46
CA CYS A 233 3.47 4.22 -18.69
C CYS A 233 4.75 5.00 -19.06
N GLU A 234 5.82 4.77 -18.30
CA GLU A 234 7.13 5.34 -18.55
C GLU A 234 8.21 4.31 -18.19
N SER A 235 8.98 3.87 -19.19
CA SER A 235 10.06 2.91 -19.02
C SER A 235 11.26 3.53 -18.32
N CYS A 236 12.02 2.74 -17.57
CA CYS A 236 13.29 3.17 -17.01
C CYS A 236 14.22 3.75 -18.09
N PRO A 237 14.66 5.02 -17.99
CA PRO A 237 15.57 5.61 -18.95
C PRO A 237 16.99 5.04 -18.75
N SER A 238 17.86 5.17 -19.75
CA SER A 238 19.27 4.73 -19.65
C SER A 238 20.15 5.67 -18.82
N SER A 239 19.70 6.90 -18.60
CA SER A 239 20.36 7.94 -17.81
C SER A 239 19.30 8.90 -17.25
N GLN A 240 19.66 9.69 -16.25
CA GLN A 240 18.73 10.68 -15.70
C GLN A 240 18.39 11.74 -16.75
N TYR A 241 17.10 11.99 -16.94
CA TYR A 241 16.60 13.03 -17.83
C TYR A 241 15.33 13.61 -17.21
N HIS A 242 15.48 14.73 -16.51
CA HIS A 242 14.41 15.44 -15.82
C HIS A 242 14.81 16.90 -15.56
N ASN A 243 13.83 17.77 -15.37
CA ASN A 243 14.04 19.14 -14.87
C ASN A 243 13.69 19.31 -13.38
N CYS A 244 13.26 18.24 -12.72
CA CYS A 244 12.79 18.29 -11.34
C CYS A 244 13.90 18.33 -10.29
N ARG A 245 13.52 18.80 -9.10
CA ARG A 245 14.24 18.75 -7.83
C ARG A 245 13.54 17.76 -6.91
N HIS A 246 14.20 17.31 -5.85
CA HIS A 246 13.56 16.41 -4.86
C HIS A 246 12.37 17.02 -4.11
N SER A 247 12.17 18.34 -4.16
CA SER A 247 10.94 18.97 -3.67
C SER A 247 9.70 18.61 -4.51
N GLU A 248 9.90 18.08 -5.71
CA GLU A 248 8.89 17.63 -6.68
C GLU A 248 8.77 16.09 -6.69
N ASP A 249 9.41 15.39 -5.74
CA ASP A 249 9.27 13.94 -5.62
C ASP A 249 7.85 13.57 -5.16
N VAL A 250 7.22 12.63 -5.87
CA VAL A 250 5.89 12.13 -5.55
C VAL A 250 5.86 11.41 -4.20
N ALA A 251 4.99 11.85 -3.31
CA ALA A 251 4.56 11.10 -2.14
C ALA A 251 3.20 10.46 -2.41
N LEU A 252 3.12 9.14 -2.33
CA LEU A 252 1.94 8.35 -2.66
C LEU A 252 1.30 7.76 -1.40
N GLY A 253 -0.02 7.88 -1.32
CA GLY A 253 -0.88 7.27 -0.31
C GLY A 253 -1.89 6.34 -0.96
N CYS A 254 -1.87 5.07 -0.56
CA CYS A 254 -2.72 4.00 -1.08
C CYS A 254 -3.80 3.58 -0.08
N GLU A 255 -4.91 3.05 -0.57
CA GLU A 255 -6.01 2.59 0.28
C GLU A 255 -6.80 1.41 -0.30
N PHE A 256 -7.61 0.81 0.57
CA PHE A 256 -8.58 -0.20 0.20
C PHE A 256 -9.93 0.49 -0.11
N ASP A 257 -10.13 0.85 -1.36
CA ASP A 257 -11.45 1.28 -1.85
C ASP A 257 -12.32 0.06 -2.17
N THR A 258 -13.44 -0.07 -1.45
CA THR A 258 -14.44 -1.13 -1.65
C THR A 258 -15.23 -0.98 -2.95
N SER A 259 -15.19 0.18 -3.61
CA SER A 259 -15.77 0.39 -4.94
C SER A 259 -14.93 -0.23 -6.06
N GLN A 260 -13.65 -0.53 -5.77
CA GLN A 260 -12.68 -1.06 -6.71
C GLN A 260 -12.43 -2.56 -6.47
N ALA A 261 -12.21 -3.30 -7.56
CA ALA A 261 -11.79 -4.69 -7.45
C ALA A 261 -10.38 -4.80 -6.85
N ALA A 262 -10.22 -5.70 -5.88
CA ALA A 262 -8.92 -6.03 -5.30
C ALA A 262 -7.93 -6.42 -6.43
N PRO A 263 -6.71 -5.86 -6.43
CA PRO A 263 -5.72 -6.19 -7.45
C PRO A 263 -5.26 -7.64 -7.30
N ARG A 264 -4.96 -8.29 -8.43
CA ARG A 264 -4.35 -9.64 -8.43
C ARG A 264 -2.82 -9.59 -8.55
N ASN A 265 -2.25 -8.39 -8.38
CA ASN A 265 -0.85 -8.13 -8.63
C ASN A 265 -0.01 -8.75 -7.52
N THR A 266 1.05 -9.44 -7.92
CA THR A 266 2.08 -9.98 -7.03
C THR A 266 3.40 -9.28 -7.34
N LEU A 267 4.43 -9.56 -6.54
CA LEU A 267 5.76 -9.01 -6.78
C LEU A 267 6.26 -9.27 -8.20
N SER A 268 5.90 -10.40 -8.83
CA SER A 268 6.33 -10.76 -10.18
C SER A 268 5.47 -10.18 -11.31
N THR A 269 4.29 -9.60 -11.03
CA THR A 269 3.36 -9.13 -12.06
C THR A 269 4.00 -8.18 -13.07
N CYS A 270 4.85 -7.27 -12.60
CA CYS A 270 5.46 -6.24 -13.43
C CYS A 270 6.91 -6.54 -13.83
N ARG A 271 7.41 -7.78 -13.63
CA ARG A 271 8.82 -8.13 -13.85
C ARG A 271 9.31 -7.86 -15.28
N TYR A 272 8.40 -7.90 -16.26
CA TYR A 272 8.70 -7.73 -17.69
C TYR A 272 7.98 -6.51 -18.30
N ALA A 273 7.41 -5.63 -17.46
CA ALA A 273 6.63 -4.50 -17.93
C ALA A 273 7.47 -3.47 -18.71
N SER A 274 8.76 -3.34 -18.40
CA SER A 274 9.67 -2.42 -19.11
C SER A 274 10.10 -2.92 -20.50
N THR A 275 9.89 -4.21 -20.80
CA THR A 275 10.22 -4.83 -22.10
C THR A 275 9.01 -4.95 -23.00
N GLU A 276 7.81 -4.97 -22.43
CA GLU A 276 6.56 -4.96 -23.16
C GLU A 276 6.07 -3.51 -23.24
N GLY A 277 6.45 -2.82 -24.32
CA GLY A 277 5.78 -1.57 -24.69
C GLY A 277 4.26 -1.79 -24.82
N PRO A 278 3.43 -0.73 -24.93
CA PRO A 278 1.97 -0.84 -24.91
C PRO A 278 1.44 -1.93 -25.84
N THR A 279 1.10 -3.10 -25.29
CA THR A 279 0.48 -4.17 -26.06
C THR A 279 -0.99 -3.82 -26.21
N SER A 280 -1.37 -3.40 -27.41
CA SER A 280 -2.77 -3.36 -27.82
C SER A 280 -3.29 -4.79 -27.93
N THR A 281 -3.67 -5.42 -26.83
CA THR A 281 -4.59 -6.55 -26.89
C THR A 281 -5.96 -5.99 -27.28
N GLY A 282 -6.13 -5.78 -28.59
CA GLY A 282 -7.40 -5.48 -29.20
C GLY A 282 -8.34 -6.66 -29.01
N SER A 283 -9.34 -6.49 -28.14
CA SER A 283 -10.57 -7.25 -28.29
C SER A 283 -11.33 -6.61 -29.46
N SER A 284 -11.14 -7.16 -30.65
CA SER A 284 -11.85 -6.78 -31.86
C SER A 284 -13.34 -7.10 -31.72
N ASN A 285 -14.16 -6.07 -31.48
CA ASN A 285 -15.55 -6.05 -31.92
C ASN A 285 -15.69 -4.87 -32.88
N GLY A 286 -15.87 -5.19 -34.16
CA GLY A 286 -15.91 -4.21 -35.25
C GLY A 286 -17.28 -3.56 -35.45
N GLY A 287 -17.23 -2.26 -35.76
CA GLY A 287 -18.20 -1.46 -36.54
C GLY A 287 -19.50 -1.08 -35.80
N THR A 288 -20.04 0.12 -35.88
CA THR A 288 -19.81 1.36 -36.67
C THR A 288 -20.37 2.51 -35.78
N SER A 289 -20.05 3.80 -35.91
CA SER A 289 -20.25 4.65 -37.08
C SER A 289 -19.73 6.08 -36.81
N ASN A 290 -19.75 6.88 -37.89
CA ASN A 290 -19.89 8.34 -38.01
C ASN A 290 -18.81 9.29 -37.47
N GLU A 291 -17.95 9.71 -38.42
CA GLU A 291 -17.42 11.06 -38.55
C GLU A 291 -18.54 12.13 -38.46
N ALA A 292 -18.33 13.18 -37.65
CA ALA A 292 -18.70 14.57 -37.95
C ALA A 292 -18.28 15.51 -36.80
N GLY A 293 -17.65 16.64 -37.13
CA GLY A 293 -17.81 17.88 -36.36
C GLY A 293 -16.57 18.46 -35.70
N ILE A 294 -15.72 19.12 -36.50
CA ILE A 294 -14.91 20.25 -36.02
C ILE A 294 -15.87 21.43 -35.76
N ILE A 295 -15.48 22.31 -34.81
CA ILE A 295 -16.06 23.64 -34.46
C ILE A 295 -17.08 23.63 -33.31
N ALA A 296 -16.59 23.58 -32.07
CA ALA A 296 -17.29 24.11 -30.88
C ALA A 296 -16.34 24.58 -29.75
N GLY A 297 -15.08 24.91 -30.07
CA GLY A 297 -14.02 25.16 -29.07
C GLY A 297 -13.92 26.58 -28.50
N ILE A 298 -14.73 27.54 -28.97
CA ILE A 298 -14.62 28.96 -28.55
C ILE A 298 -15.83 29.42 -27.72
N VAL A 299 -16.97 28.71 -27.82
CA VAL A 299 -18.18 29.06 -27.05
C VAL A 299 -18.18 28.43 -25.66
N VAL A 300 -17.57 27.25 -25.49
CA VAL A 300 -17.48 26.52 -24.21
C VAL A 300 -16.51 27.21 -23.24
N SER A 301 -15.42 27.79 -23.75
CA SER A 301 -14.41 28.50 -22.96
C SER A 301 -14.91 29.85 -22.42
N VAL A 302 -15.78 30.54 -23.16
CA VAL A 302 -16.43 31.78 -22.69
C VAL A 302 -17.55 31.50 -21.69
N LEU A 303 -18.29 30.39 -21.84
CA LEU A 303 -19.33 29.99 -20.87
C LEU A 303 -18.73 29.55 -19.52
N ILE A 304 -17.61 28.83 -19.52
CA ILE A 304 -16.93 28.38 -18.29
C ILE A 304 -16.34 29.57 -17.53
N CYS A 305 -15.77 30.57 -18.23
CA CYS A 305 -15.28 31.79 -17.59
C CYS A 305 -16.39 32.62 -16.94
N LEU A 306 -17.60 32.67 -17.52
CA LEU A 306 -18.73 33.39 -16.93
C LEU A 306 -19.32 32.68 -15.71
N ILE A 307 -19.29 31.33 -15.65
CA ILE A 307 -19.75 30.57 -14.49
C ILE A 307 -18.84 30.77 -13.27
N VAL A 308 -17.52 30.88 -13.47
CA VAL A 308 -16.55 31.11 -12.38
C VAL A 308 -16.66 32.53 -11.80
N ILE A 309 -17.03 33.53 -12.59
CA ILE A 309 -17.17 34.93 -12.14
C ILE A 309 -18.45 35.13 -11.30
N PHE A 310 -19.52 34.36 -11.55
CA PHE A 310 -20.79 34.48 -10.81
C PHE A 310 -21.01 33.44 -9.71
N ALA A 311 -20.29 32.30 -9.69
CA ALA A 311 -20.43 31.28 -8.66
C ALA A 311 -19.52 31.49 -7.44
N VAL A 312 -18.40 32.20 -7.60
CA VAL A 312 -17.41 32.44 -6.53
C VAL A 312 -17.86 33.45 -5.45
N PRO A 313 -18.81 34.39 -5.65
CA PRO A 313 -19.31 35.22 -4.55
C PRO A 313 -20.43 34.57 -3.72
N ILE A 314 -20.95 33.39 -4.08
CA ILE A 314 -22.06 32.74 -3.34
C ILE A 314 -21.57 31.72 -2.30
N SER A 315 -20.28 31.37 -2.29
CA SER A 315 -19.70 30.43 -1.31
C SER A 315 -19.13 31.09 -0.04
N ILE A 316 -19.19 32.43 0.08
CA ILE A 316 -18.83 33.14 1.32
C ILE A 316 -20.11 33.48 2.09
N SER A 317 -20.81 32.46 2.60
CA SER A 317 -21.84 32.60 3.64
C SER A 317 -22.21 31.32 4.40
N CYS A 318 -21.45 30.22 4.30
CA CYS A 318 -21.73 29.01 5.07
C CYS A 318 -20.98 28.90 6.42
N CYS A 319 -20.37 29.98 6.93
CA CYS A 319 -19.69 29.98 8.23
C CYS A 319 -20.41 30.76 9.35
N LEU A 320 -21.70 31.09 9.22
CA LEU A 320 -22.50 31.60 10.33
C LEU A 320 -23.84 30.87 10.36
N GLY A 321 -23.94 29.89 11.26
CA GLY A 321 -25.11 29.04 11.38
C GLY A 321 -26.36 29.80 11.81
N PHE A 322 -27.51 29.38 11.26
CA PHE A 322 -28.80 29.42 11.95
C PHE A 322 -29.64 28.21 11.54
N ALA A 323 -30.26 27.60 12.54
CA ALA A 323 -31.20 26.50 12.44
C ALA A 323 -32.49 26.91 11.71
N GLY A 324 -33.18 25.95 11.07
CA GLY A 324 -34.60 26.11 10.77
C GLY A 324 -35.14 25.36 9.56
N ALA A 325 -35.69 24.17 9.81
CA ALA A 325 -36.94 23.63 9.26
C ALA A 325 -37.17 23.49 7.73
N ASN A 326 -37.21 22.21 7.34
CA ASN A 326 -38.33 21.53 6.68
C ASN A 326 -38.65 21.84 5.20
N SER A 327 -38.40 20.86 4.34
CA SER A 327 -39.32 20.56 3.23
C SER A 327 -39.18 19.10 2.78
N ASN A 328 -40.33 18.41 2.81
CA ASN A 328 -40.57 17.08 2.28
C ASN A 328 -40.10 16.93 0.84
N SER A 329 -39.37 15.85 0.54
CA SER A 329 -39.46 15.22 -0.78
C SER A 329 -39.40 13.71 -0.64
N ARG A 330 -40.60 13.11 -0.71
CA ARG A 330 -40.79 11.68 -0.96
C ARG A 330 -40.13 11.34 -2.30
N ARG A 331 -39.20 10.38 -2.31
CA ARG A 331 -38.93 9.57 -3.51
C ARG A 331 -39.02 8.09 -3.15
N ASN A 332 -40.13 7.50 -3.60
CA ASN A 332 -40.28 6.07 -3.80
C ASN A 332 -39.19 5.62 -4.79
N GLY A 333 -38.26 4.79 -4.32
CA GLY A 333 -37.26 4.11 -5.13
C GLY A 333 -37.20 2.66 -4.68
N ARG A 334 -38.05 1.84 -5.30
CA ARG A 334 -38.14 0.39 -5.14
C ARG A 334 -36.78 -0.25 -5.47
N ALA A 335 -36.13 -0.84 -4.46
CA ALA A 335 -34.93 -1.66 -4.67
C ALA A 335 -35.34 -2.99 -5.32
N THR A 336 -34.98 -3.18 -6.59
CA THR A 336 -35.14 -4.46 -7.28
C THR A 336 -33.95 -5.34 -6.91
N VAL A 337 -34.23 -6.37 -6.11
CA VAL A 337 -33.30 -7.47 -5.84
C VAL A 337 -33.10 -8.26 -7.13
N VAL A 338 -31.89 -8.22 -7.70
CA VAL A 338 -31.49 -9.11 -8.79
C VAL A 338 -30.72 -10.27 -8.18
N THR A 339 -31.43 -11.39 -7.98
CA THR A 339 -30.86 -12.71 -7.74
C THR A 339 -30.48 -13.29 -9.10
N THR A 340 -29.20 -13.47 -9.39
CA THR A 340 -28.75 -14.33 -10.49
C THR A 340 -28.12 -15.59 -9.93
N GLY A 341 -28.74 -16.71 -10.26
CA GLY A 341 -28.44 -18.04 -9.75
C GLY A 341 -27.10 -18.59 -10.22
N ALA A 342 -26.59 -19.48 -9.39
CA ALA A 342 -25.47 -20.34 -9.69
C ALA A 342 -25.84 -21.32 -10.82
N THR A 343 -24.96 -21.43 -11.81
CA THR A 343 -24.88 -22.59 -12.70
C THR A 343 -23.57 -23.31 -12.42
N SER A 344 -23.70 -24.55 -11.95
CA SER A 344 -22.61 -25.49 -11.75
C SER A 344 -21.96 -25.84 -13.09
N ALA A 345 -20.65 -25.64 -13.20
CA ALA A 345 -19.83 -26.23 -14.25
C ALA A 345 -18.92 -27.30 -13.61
N THR A 346 -19.22 -28.55 -13.93
CA THR A 346 -18.40 -29.71 -13.58
C THR A 346 -17.10 -29.67 -14.39
N VAL A 347 -15.96 -29.44 -13.73
CA VAL A 347 -14.64 -29.58 -14.35
C VAL A 347 -14.07 -30.94 -13.95
N THR A 348 -13.90 -31.81 -14.95
CA THR A 348 -13.22 -33.10 -14.83
C THR A 348 -11.72 -32.85 -14.60
N THR A 349 -11.24 -33.05 -13.37
CA THR A 349 -9.82 -33.02 -13.05
C THR A 349 -9.18 -34.36 -13.38
N THR A 350 -8.26 -34.40 -14.35
CA THR A 350 -7.30 -35.48 -14.49
C THR A 350 -6.28 -35.40 -13.36
N ASN A 351 -6.19 -36.48 -12.58
CA ASN A 351 -5.25 -36.65 -11.49
C ASN A 351 -3.81 -36.64 -12.00
N LEU A 352 -3.04 -35.62 -11.63
CA LEU A 352 -1.58 -35.70 -11.56
C LEU A 352 -1.19 -35.46 -10.10
N ALA A 353 -0.61 -36.49 -9.48
CA ALA A 353 -0.18 -36.48 -8.09
C ALA A 353 0.90 -35.41 -7.88
N ALA A 354 0.72 -34.59 -6.85
CA ALA A 354 1.74 -33.66 -6.38
C ALA A 354 2.95 -34.44 -5.81
N PRO A 355 4.19 -34.00 -6.06
CA PRO A 355 5.37 -34.60 -5.43
C PRO A 355 5.34 -34.39 -3.91
N PRO A 356 5.85 -35.33 -3.11
CA PRO A 356 5.81 -35.24 -1.65
C PRO A 356 6.69 -34.09 -1.13
N PRO A 357 6.28 -33.43 -0.03
CA PRO A 357 7.05 -32.36 0.60
C PRO A 357 8.36 -32.90 1.20
N PRO A 358 9.46 -32.11 1.21
CA PRO A 358 10.69 -32.49 1.88
C PRO A 358 10.48 -32.60 3.39
N THR A 359 10.86 -33.74 3.96
CA THR A 359 10.87 -34.01 5.40
C THR A 359 11.95 -33.18 6.08
N TYR A 360 11.55 -32.11 6.77
CA TYR A 360 12.42 -31.44 7.74
C TYR A 360 12.24 -32.10 9.12
N ASN A 361 13.27 -32.83 9.54
CA ASN A 361 13.39 -33.32 10.91
C ASN A 361 13.39 -32.12 11.87
N GLN A 362 12.35 -32.05 12.70
CA GLN A 362 12.32 -31.12 13.82
C GLN A 362 13.27 -31.60 14.91
N GLN A 363 14.36 -30.86 15.10
CA GLN A 363 15.01 -30.78 16.39
C GLN A 363 15.24 -29.30 16.69
N PRO A 364 14.62 -28.73 17.74
CA PRO A 364 14.94 -27.37 18.15
C PRO A 364 16.42 -27.33 18.59
N PRO A 365 17.18 -26.28 18.25
CA PRO A 365 18.53 -26.12 18.76
C PRO A 365 18.49 -26.00 20.29
N PRO A 366 19.42 -26.65 21.02
CA PRO A 366 19.51 -26.51 22.46
C PRO A 366 19.80 -25.04 22.84
N PRO A 367 19.33 -24.57 24.02
CA PRO A 367 19.60 -23.22 24.48
C PRO A 367 21.11 -23.00 24.64
N ALA A 368 21.64 -21.98 23.97
CA ALA A 368 23.02 -21.55 24.16
C ALA A 368 23.20 -21.10 25.61
N ALA A 369 24.06 -21.81 26.34
CA ALA A 369 24.50 -21.42 27.67
C ALA A 369 25.44 -20.21 27.57
N GLY A 370 25.19 -19.19 28.40
CA GLY A 370 26.15 -18.16 28.80
C GLY A 370 26.68 -17.24 27.69
N TYR A 371 26.01 -16.11 27.47
CA TYR A 371 26.62 -14.95 26.82
C TYR A 371 26.70 -13.79 27.83
N ASP A 372 27.90 -13.57 28.37
CA ASP A 372 28.24 -12.39 29.16
C ASP A 372 28.32 -11.16 28.24
N VAL A 373 27.56 -10.11 28.57
CA VAL A 373 27.37 -8.91 27.73
C VAL A 373 28.52 -7.88 27.89
N GLU A 374 29.61 -8.20 28.60
CA GLU A 374 30.61 -7.19 28.99
C GLU A 374 32.01 -7.31 28.36
N LYS A 375 32.22 -8.20 27.36
CA LYS A 375 33.53 -8.29 26.64
C LYS A 375 33.41 -8.64 25.15
N ALA A 376 32.69 -7.84 24.36
CA ALA A 376 32.77 -7.94 22.89
C ALA A 376 33.96 -7.12 22.35
N PRO A 377 34.96 -7.73 21.68
CA PRO A 377 35.92 -6.97 20.88
C PRO A 377 35.25 -6.45 19.60
N TYR A 378 35.62 -5.24 19.18
CA TYR A 378 35.15 -4.59 17.95
C TYR A 378 35.22 -5.54 16.72
N PRO A 379 34.23 -5.50 15.81
CA PRO A 379 34.29 -6.29 14.58
C PRO A 379 35.44 -5.81 13.67
N PRO A 380 36.13 -6.72 12.96
CA PRO A 380 37.21 -6.36 12.05
C PRO A 380 36.69 -5.55 10.85
N GLN A 381 37.40 -4.46 10.55
CA GLN A 381 37.21 -3.65 9.34
C GLN A 381 37.48 -4.53 8.11
N LEU A 382 36.45 -4.76 7.29
CA LEU A 382 36.60 -5.35 5.96
C LEU A 382 37.26 -4.32 5.04
N GLY A 383 38.51 -4.60 4.63
CA GLY A 383 39.28 -3.78 3.71
C GLY A 383 38.63 -3.69 2.33
N TYR A 384 38.63 -2.49 1.76
CA TYR A 384 38.23 -2.22 0.38
C TYR A 384 39.24 -2.85 -0.60
N PRO A 385 38.80 -3.45 -1.72
CA PRO A 385 39.72 -3.86 -2.78
C PRO A 385 40.33 -2.63 -3.49
N ALA A 386 41.62 -2.71 -3.76
CA ALA A 386 42.41 -1.67 -4.40
C ALA A 386 41.91 -1.34 -5.82
N GLN A 387 41.79 -0.05 -6.12
CA GLN A 387 41.54 0.49 -7.46
C GLN A 387 42.84 0.44 -8.30
N PRO A 388 42.78 0.10 -9.61
CA PRO A 388 43.91 0.26 -10.52
C PRO A 388 44.23 1.75 -10.75
N GLY A 389 45.50 2.12 -10.59
CA GLY A 389 45.99 3.50 -10.69
C GLY A 389 45.95 4.11 -12.09
N TYR A 390 45.64 5.40 -12.16
CA TYR A 390 45.92 6.25 -13.32
C TYR A 390 47.31 6.91 -13.18
N PRO A 391 48.07 7.07 -14.29
CA PRO A 391 49.38 7.69 -14.27
C PRO A 391 49.32 9.22 -14.08
N PRO A 392 50.38 9.85 -13.56
CA PRO A 392 50.41 11.28 -13.29
C PRO A 392 50.45 12.09 -14.60
N GLN A 393 49.60 13.10 -14.70
CA GLN A 393 49.72 14.18 -15.67
C GLN A 393 50.86 15.10 -15.21
N VAL A 394 51.82 15.34 -16.09
CA VAL A 394 52.84 16.41 -15.99
C VAL A 394 52.32 17.62 -16.74
#